data_AF-A0A8S0W8Q4-F1
#
_entry.id   AF-A0A8S0W8Q4-F1
#
_cell.length_a   1.000
_cell.length_b   1.000
_cell.length_c   1.000
_cell.angle_alpha   90.00
_cell.angle_beta   90.00
_cell.angle_gamma   90.00
#
_symmetry.space_group_name_H-M   'P 1'
#
loop_
_entity.id
_entity.type
_entity.pdbx_description
1 polymer ?
#
loop_
_entity_poly.entity_id
_entity_poly.type
_entity_poly.pdbx_seq_one_letter_code
_entity_poly.pdbx_strand_id
1 'polypeptide(L)'
;MQTPLVDAEGFPRADIDIFAVRPARVRIIELRNDLEDVMDQIARALEGIYDPTLQPATTSSQDQDPSTIPDPLTPFAKVDSVAPGSPASAADMKKGDLIVKFGRLDKGSFTEGSLQPLAGLVADNEDRAIAIRVLRSGQTVFLTLTPQKNWGGRGMLGCHIIPYSS
;
A
#
# COMPACT_ATOMS: atom_id res chain seq x y z
N MET A 1 -1.94 36.36 -7.47
CA MET A 1 -0.73 37.04 -7.99
C MET A 1 -1.01 37.88 -9.25
N GLN A 2 -2.18 38.53 -9.36
CA GLN A 2 -2.58 39.27 -10.59
C GLN A 2 -2.88 40.76 -10.33
N THR A 3 -2.54 41.29 -9.15
CA THR A 3 -2.78 42.70 -8.86
C THR A 3 -1.85 43.59 -9.71
N PRO A 4 -2.35 44.67 -10.32
CA PRO A 4 -1.52 45.55 -11.14
C PRO A 4 -0.41 46.20 -10.30
N LEU A 5 0.79 46.31 -10.87
CA LEU A 5 1.96 46.96 -10.24
C LEU A 5 2.01 48.47 -10.50
N VAL A 6 1.07 48.97 -11.29
CA VAL A 6 0.92 50.39 -11.64
C VAL A 6 -0.38 50.94 -11.07
N ASP A 7 -0.40 52.23 -10.80
CA ASP A 7 -1.61 52.98 -10.42
C ASP A 7 -2.48 53.32 -11.64
N ALA A 8 -3.51 54.13 -11.45
CA ALA A 8 -4.44 54.53 -12.50
C ALA A 8 -3.82 55.54 -13.48
N GLU A 9 -2.85 56.34 -13.04
CA GLU A 9 -2.11 57.28 -13.86
C GLU A 9 -0.94 56.64 -14.65
N GLY A 10 -0.62 55.37 -14.37
CA GLY A 10 0.41 54.60 -15.06
C GLY A 10 1.80 54.66 -14.42
N PHE A 11 1.90 55.16 -13.20
CA PHE A 11 3.15 55.20 -12.44
C PHE A 11 3.33 53.96 -11.55
N PRO A 12 4.59 53.60 -11.22
CA PRO A 12 4.89 52.54 -10.25
C PRO A 12 4.24 52.84 -8.89
N ARG A 13 3.45 51.89 -8.40
CA ARG A 13 2.80 51.97 -7.08
C ARG A 13 3.80 52.16 -5.95
N ALA A 14 3.63 53.24 -5.17
CA ALA A 14 4.52 53.59 -4.06
C ALA A 14 4.35 52.70 -2.82
N ASP A 15 3.22 52.02 -2.68
CA ASP A 15 2.89 51.11 -1.58
C ASP A 15 3.52 49.71 -1.74
N ILE A 16 4.19 49.43 -2.87
CA ILE A 16 4.69 48.09 -3.22
C ILE A 16 6.14 48.19 -3.69
N ASP A 17 7.01 47.34 -3.16
CA ASP A 17 8.36 47.16 -3.72
C ASP A 17 8.29 46.35 -5.04
N ILE A 18 8.16 47.08 -6.15
CA ILE A 18 8.03 46.50 -7.49
C ILE A 18 9.30 45.76 -7.90
N PHE A 19 10.48 46.18 -7.42
CA PHE A 19 11.75 45.53 -7.73
C PHE A 19 11.85 44.15 -7.10
N ALA A 20 11.34 43.98 -5.87
CA ALA A 20 11.26 42.67 -5.22
C ALA A 20 10.08 41.82 -5.75
N VAL A 21 8.93 42.44 -6.01
CA VAL A 21 7.70 41.72 -6.37
C VAL A 21 7.76 41.16 -7.79
N ARG A 22 8.39 41.86 -8.74
CA ARG A 22 8.49 41.40 -10.13
C ARG A 22 9.20 40.03 -10.26
N PRO A 23 10.43 39.81 -9.75
CA PRO A 23 11.10 38.51 -9.82
C PRO A 23 10.36 37.45 -8.99
N ALA A 24 9.80 37.81 -7.83
CA ALA A 24 9.02 36.88 -7.02
C ALA A 24 7.78 36.35 -7.76
N ARG A 25 7.07 37.21 -8.48
CA ARG A 25 5.91 36.83 -9.30
C ARG A 25 6.29 35.92 -10.45
N VAL A 26 7.36 36.26 -11.16
CA VAL A 26 7.89 35.42 -12.26
C VAL A 26 8.20 34.03 -11.71
N ARG A 27 8.92 33.95 -10.59
CA ARG A 27 9.26 32.67 -9.97
C ARG A 27 8.04 31.85 -9.57
N ILE A 28 7.00 32.50 -9.05
CA ILE A 28 5.75 31.80 -8.69
C ILE A 28 5.02 31.31 -9.92
N ILE A 29 5.03 32.06 -11.03
CA ILE A 29 4.42 31.62 -12.28
C ILE A 29 5.18 30.41 -12.83
N GLU A 30 6.51 30.45 -12.86
CA GLU A 30 7.36 29.30 -13.24
C GLU A 30 7.01 28.07 -12.41
N LEU A 31 7.00 28.17 -11.08
CA LEU A 31 6.71 27.04 -10.20
C LEU A 31 5.29 26.49 -10.37
N ARG A 32 4.31 27.34 -10.71
CA ARG A 32 2.94 26.89 -10.97
C ARG A 32 2.84 26.15 -12.29
N ASN A 33 3.51 26.64 -13.33
CA ASN A 33 3.58 25.98 -14.62
C ASN A 33 4.31 24.63 -14.50
N ASP A 34 5.43 24.58 -13.77
CA ASP A 34 6.18 23.36 -13.52
C ASP A 34 5.33 22.33 -12.76
N LEU A 35 4.58 22.78 -11.75
CA LEU A 35 3.66 21.90 -11.01
C LEU A 35 2.56 21.34 -11.92
N GLU A 36 1.96 22.19 -12.75
CA GLU A 36 0.92 21.79 -13.71
C GLU A 36 1.47 20.73 -14.69
N ASP A 37 2.69 20.94 -15.22
CA ASP A 37 3.34 19.97 -16.11
C ASP A 37 3.66 18.64 -15.42
N VAL A 38 4.16 18.68 -14.18
CA VAL A 38 4.41 17.44 -13.39
C VAL A 38 3.10 16.70 -13.10
N MET A 39 2.03 17.42 -12.77
CA MET A 39 0.71 16.83 -12.55
C MET A 39 0.16 16.18 -13.83
N ASP A 40 0.32 16.83 -14.98
CA ASP A 40 -0.07 16.28 -16.29
C ASP A 40 0.73 15.04 -16.66
N GLN A 41 2.04 15.01 -16.38
CA GLN A 41 2.87 13.83 -16.59
C GLN A 41 2.41 12.65 -15.74
N ILE A 42 2.07 12.90 -14.47
CA ILE A 42 1.51 11.87 -13.58
C ILE A 42 0.16 11.37 -14.09
N ALA A 43 -0.73 12.28 -14.54
CA ALA A 43 -2.03 11.93 -15.07
C ALA A 43 -1.92 11.01 -16.30
N ARG A 44 -1.02 11.32 -17.25
CA ARG A 44 -0.76 10.48 -18.43
C ARG A 44 -0.21 9.11 -18.06
N ALA A 45 0.71 9.05 -17.09
CA ALA A 45 1.25 7.77 -16.62
C ALA A 45 0.16 6.91 -15.97
N LEU A 46 -0.75 7.53 -15.20
CA LEU A 46 -1.89 6.84 -14.61
C LEU A 46 -2.91 6.36 -15.65
N GLU A 47 -3.20 7.18 -16.66
CA GLU A 47 -4.09 6.80 -17.77
C GLU A 47 -3.55 5.58 -18.52
N GLY A 48 -2.24 5.49 -18.74
CA GLY A 48 -1.62 4.30 -19.35
C GLY A 48 -1.72 3.02 -18.50
N ILE A 49 -1.89 3.15 -17.17
CA ILE A 49 -2.10 2.01 -16.26
C ILE A 49 -3.59 1.67 -16.17
N TYR A 50 -4.45 2.67 -16.34
CA TYR A 50 -5.90 2.56 -16.19
C TYR A 50 -6.56 2.42 -17.56
N ASP A 51 -6.59 1.20 -18.10
CA ASP A 51 -7.35 0.88 -19.31
C ASP A 51 -8.84 0.66 -18.94
N PRO A 52 -9.76 1.61 -19.24
CA PRO A 52 -11.16 1.51 -18.85
C PRO A 52 -11.92 0.46 -19.67
N THR A 53 -11.33 -0.13 -20.72
CA THR A 53 -11.96 -1.22 -21.48
C THR A 53 -11.99 -2.54 -20.71
N LEU A 54 -11.28 -2.63 -19.58
CA LEU A 54 -11.40 -3.69 -18.58
C LEU A 54 -12.44 -3.37 -17.49
N GLN A 55 -13.16 -2.25 -17.58
CA GLN A 55 -14.27 -1.94 -16.67
C GLN A 55 -15.62 -2.28 -17.30
N PRO A 56 -16.32 -3.33 -16.81
CA PRO A 56 -17.74 -3.43 -17.05
C PRO A 56 -18.45 -2.33 -16.26
N ALA A 57 -19.21 -1.50 -16.98
CA ALA A 57 -20.08 -0.48 -16.42
C ALA A 57 -20.95 -1.05 -15.29
N THR A 58 -20.94 -0.42 -14.12
CA THR A 58 -22.03 -0.59 -13.14
C THR A 58 -22.42 0.73 -12.49
N THR A 59 -23.56 1.18 -12.98
CA THR A 59 -24.57 2.06 -12.42
C THR A 59 -24.71 1.98 -10.89
N SER A 60 -24.69 3.16 -10.25
CA SER A 60 -25.44 3.58 -9.04
C SER A 60 -25.43 2.71 -7.76
N SER A 61 -24.98 3.37 -6.68
CA SER A 61 -25.53 3.32 -5.31
C SER A 61 -25.21 2.14 -4.39
N GLN A 62 -24.70 2.54 -3.22
CA GLN A 62 -24.69 1.86 -1.92
C GLN A 62 -23.62 0.79 -1.67
N ASP A 63 -22.97 0.99 -0.51
CA ASP A 63 -22.25 0.06 0.35
C ASP A 63 -22.01 -1.34 -0.24
N GLN A 64 -20.75 -1.77 -0.30
CA GLN A 64 -20.21 -3.06 0.18
C GLN A 64 -18.81 -3.31 -0.41
N ASP A 65 -17.86 -3.56 0.50
CA ASP A 65 -16.63 -4.33 0.40
C ASP A 65 -15.70 -4.26 -0.84
N PRO A 66 -14.39 -3.98 -0.64
CA PRO A 66 -13.39 -4.06 -1.70
C PRO A 66 -12.94 -5.52 -1.93
N SER A 67 -13.74 -6.30 -2.67
CA SER A 67 -13.25 -7.49 -3.37
C SER A 67 -12.42 -7.03 -4.57
N THR A 68 -11.13 -6.74 -4.39
CA THR A 68 -10.03 -7.71 -4.53
C THR A 68 -10.04 -8.35 -5.91
N ILE A 69 -9.22 -7.76 -6.78
CA ILE A 69 -8.63 -8.38 -7.96
C ILE A 69 -8.29 -9.85 -7.59
N PRO A 70 -8.89 -10.87 -8.23
CA PRO A 70 -8.39 -12.22 -8.10
C PRO A 70 -7.12 -12.30 -8.95
N ASP A 71 -6.02 -11.75 -8.42
CA ASP A 71 -4.71 -12.28 -8.79
C ASP A 71 -4.80 -13.80 -8.58
N PRO A 72 -4.26 -14.64 -9.47
CA PRO A 72 -4.11 -16.08 -9.24
C PRO A 72 -3.00 -16.30 -8.19
N LEU A 73 -3.26 -15.74 -7.02
CA LEU A 73 -2.50 -15.80 -5.79
C LEU A 73 -2.50 -17.28 -5.43
N THR A 74 -1.41 -17.94 -5.80
CA THR A 74 -1.23 -19.38 -5.59
C THR A 74 -0.73 -19.57 -4.16
N PRO A 75 -1.40 -20.39 -3.33
CA PRO A 75 -0.96 -20.63 -1.98
C PRO A 75 0.42 -21.29 -1.99
N PHE A 76 1.33 -20.80 -1.14
CA PHE A 76 2.69 -21.32 -1.02
C PHE A 76 2.96 -21.99 0.32
N ALA A 77 2.11 -21.72 1.32
CA ALA A 77 2.26 -22.27 2.65
C ALA A 77 0.90 -22.57 3.29
N LYS A 78 0.90 -23.48 4.26
CA LYS A 78 -0.28 -23.89 5.02
C LYS A 78 0.00 -23.77 6.51
N VAL A 79 -0.99 -23.30 7.26
CA VAL A 79 -0.92 -23.24 8.72
C VAL A 79 -1.31 -24.60 9.28
N ASP A 80 -0.38 -25.28 9.95
CA ASP A 80 -0.61 -26.58 10.57
C ASP A 80 -1.14 -26.47 12.00
N SER A 81 -0.62 -25.50 12.78
CA SER A 81 -1.09 -25.24 14.14
C SER A 81 -0.85 -23.80 14.57
N VAL A 82 -1.67 -23.31 15.51
CA VAL A 82 -1.59 -21.97 16.10
C VAL A 82 -1.69 -22.12 17.62
N ALA A 83 -0.77 -21.51 18.35
CA ALA A 83 -0.76 -21.52 19.81
C ALA A 83 -1.78 -20.51 20.37
N PRO A 84 -2.54 -20.86 21.43
CA PRO A 84 -3.47 -19.93 22.06
C PRO A 84 -2.71 -18.78 22.72
N GLY A 85 -3.21 -17.55 22.58
CA GLY A 85 -2.55 -16.35 23.11
C GLY A 85 -1.30 -15.91 22.33
N SER A 86 -1.03 -16.52 21.17
CA SER A 86 0.04 -16.07 20.28
C SER A 86 -0.37 -14.89 19.40
N PRO A 87 0.60 -14.14 18.83
CA PRO A 87 0.31 -13.12 17.84
C PRO A 87 -0.46 -13.62 16.62
N ALA A 88 -0.20 -14.85 16.17
CA ALA A 88 -0.98 -15.49 15.11
C ALA A 88 -2.45 -15.71 15.51
N SER A 89 -2.70 -16.13 16.76
CA SER A 89 -4.07 -16.26 17.28
C SER A 89 -4.75 -14.91 17.43
N ALA A 90 -4.04 -13.87 17.85
CA ALA A 90 -4.56 -12.50 17.95
C ALA A 90 -4.91 -11.91 16.56
N ALA A 91 -4.18 -12.34 15.54
CA ALA A 91 -4.43 -11.99 14.14
C ALA A 91 -5.55 -12.82 13.47
N ASP A 92 -6.32 -13.61 14.23
CA ASP A 92 -7.33 -14.56 13.75
C ASP A 92 -6.81 -15.57 12.70
N MET A 93 -5.51 -15.92 12.71
CA MET A 93 -5.02 -17.05 11.92
C MET A 93 -5.51 -18.37 12.49
N LYS A 94 -5.96 -19.28 11.62
CA LYS A 94 -6.50 -20.59 12.02
C LYS A 94 -5.74 -21.73 11.36
N LYS A 95 -5.79 -22.89 12.01
CA LYS A 95 -5.29 -24.15 11.45
C LYS A 95 -6.02 -24.43 10.13
N GLY A 96 -5.26 -24.75 9.09
CA GLY A 96 -5.78 -25.05 7.76
C GLY A 96 -5.82 -23.86 6.81
N ASP A 97 -5.53 -22.64 7.28
CA ASP A 97 -5.42 -21.48 6.41
C ASP A 97 -4.27 -21.66 5.41
N LEU A 98 -4.53 -21.36 4.14
CA LEU A 98 -3.52 -21.38 3.09
C LEU A 98 -2.99 -19.97 2.86
N ILE A 99 -1.72 -19.74 3.14
CA ILE A 99 -1.09 -18.43 3.00
C ILE A 99 -0.77 -18.19 1.54
N VAL A 100 -1.22 -17.03 1.06
CA VAL A 100 -1.10 -16.65 -0.34
C VAL A 100 -0.20 -15.44 -0.52
N LYS A 101 -0.23 -14.51 0.44
CA LYS A 101 0.69 -13.38 0.52
C LYS A 101 1.03 -13.09 1.97
N PHE A 102 2.29 -12.80 2.25
CA PHE A 102 2.77 -12.45 3.59
C PHE A 102 3.61 -11.18 3.54
N GLY A 103 2.99 -10.04 3.85
CA GLY A 103 3.59 -8.72 3.71
C GLY A 103 4.03 -8.45 2.27
N ARG A 104 5.36 -8.36 2.10
CA ARG A 104 6.02 -8.19 0.80
C ARG A 104 6.35 -9.49 0.08
N LEU A 105 6.17 -10.64 0.73
CA LEU A 105 6.52 -11.95 0.19
C LEU A 105 5.30 -12.60 -0.49
N ASP A 106 5.55 -13.20 -1.64
CA ASP A 106 4.62 -13.95 -2.46
C ASP A 106 5.23 -15.31 -2.85
N LYS A 107 4.50 -16.15 -3.59
CA LYS A 107 5.00 -17.46 -4.05
C LYS A 107 6.33 -17.34 -4.85
N GLY A 108 6.50 -16.26 -5.62
CA GLY A 108 7.73 -16.03 -6.39
C GLY A 108 8.96 -15.72 -5.53
N SER A 109 8.75 -15.23 -4.32
CA SER A 109 9.82 -14.90 -3.37
C SER A 109 10.42 -16.12 -2.65
N PHE A 110 9.80 -17.30 -2.76
CA PHE A 110 10.25 -18.52 -2.10
C PHE A 110 10.85 -19.50 -3.10
N THR A 111 12.01 -20.07 -2.76
CA THR A 111 12.55 -21.26 -3.44
C THR A 111 11.82 -22.49 -2.90
N GLU A 112 11.53 -23.46 -3.78
CA GLU A 112 10.76 -24.67 -3.44
C GLU A 112 11.18 -25.29 -2.09
N GLY A 113 10.23 -25.36 -1.15
CA GLY A 113 10.41 -25.99 0.16
C GLY A 113 11.06 -25.14 1.26
N SER A 114 11.61 -23.95 0.95
CA SER A 114 12.25 -23.09 1.97
C SER A 114 11.37 -21.90 2.37
N LEU A 115 11.02 -21.83 3.65
CA LEU A 115 10.35 -20.67 4.27
C LEU A 115 11.34 -19.73 4.99
N GLN A 116 12.64 -19.79 4.67
CA GLN A 116 13.66 -18.92 5.27
C GLN A 116 13.37 -17.42 5.12
N PRO A 117 12.93 -16.91 3.93
CA PRO A 117 12.61 -15.49 3.77
C PRO A 117 11.50 -15.01 4.71
N LEU A 118 10.55 -15.90 5.03
CA LEU A 118 9.45 -15.61 5.94
C LEU A 118 9.99 -15.37 7.36
N ALA A 119 10.87 -16.24 7.84
CA ALA A 119 11.47 -16.10 9.17
C ALA A 119 12.30 -14.82 9.28
N GLY A 120 13.05 -14.45 8.23
CA GLY A 120 13.80 -13.20 8.16
C GLY A 120 12.88 -11.98 8.19
N LEU A 121 11.83 -11.96 7.37
CA LEU A 121 10.85 -10.88 7.35
C LEU A 121 10.19 -10.65 8.71
N VAL A 122 9.82 -11.73 9.39
CA VAL A 122 9.19 -11.68 10.71
C VAL A 122 10.17 -11.14 11.76
N ALA A 123 11.46 -11.51 11.66
CA ALA A 123 12.51 -10.98 12.53
C ALA A 123 12.73 -9.48 12.33
N ASP A 124 12.72 -9.03 11.08
CA ASP A 124 12.90 -7.61 10.72
C ASP A 124 11.70 -6.74 11.12
N ASN A 125 10.52 -7.34 11.30
CA ASN A 125 9.26 -6.67 11.60
C ASN A 125 8.73 -6.99 13.01
N GLU A 126 9.64 -7.17 13.96
CA GLU A 126 9.27 -7.23 15.38
C GLU A 126 8.47 -5.97 15.78
N ASP A 127 7.33 -6.17 16.45
CA ASP A 127 6.38 -5.14 16.87
C ASP A 127 5.76 -4.30 15.74
N ARG A 128 5.91 -4.73 14.48
CA ARG A 128 5.31 -4.08 13.30
C ARG A 128 4.22 -4.93 12.69
N ALA A 129 3.10 -4.29 12.34
CA ALA A 129 1.98 -4.95 11.69
C ALA A 129 2.36 -5.37 10.26
N ILE A 130 2.18 -6.66 9.97
CA ILE A 130 2.38 -7.29 8.67
C ILE A 130 1.02 -7.70 8.13
N ALA A 131 0.65 -7.18 6.95
CA ALA A 131 -0.56 -7.61 6.25
C ALA A 131 -0.37 -8.99 5.63
N ILE A 132 -1.28 -9.93 5.90
CA ILE A 132 -1.27 -11.30 5.39
C ILE A 132 -2.57 -11.54 4.62
N ARG A 133 -2.49 -12.26 3.50
CA ARG A 133 -3.66 -12.77 2.79
C ARG A 133 -3.65 -14.29 2.85
N VAL A 134 -4.73 -14.86 3.37
CA VAL A 134 -4.92 -16.31 3.48
C VAL A 134 -6.18 -16.74 2.75
N LEU A 135 -6.23 -18.00 2.31
CA LEU A 135 -7.41 -18.64 1.77
C LEU A 135 -7.99 -19.57 2.84
N ARG A 136 -9.22 -19.30 3.25
CA ARG A 136 -9.99 -20.09 4.23
C ARG A 136 -11.27 -20.56 3.57
N SER A 137 -11.44 -21.87 3.43
CA SER A 137 -12.62 -22.48 2.77
C SER A 137 -12.90 -21.94 1.35
N GLY A 138 -11.85 -21.59 0.60
CA GLY A 138 -11.96 -21.01 -0.74
C GLY A 138 -12.22 -19.50 -0.78
N GLN A 139 -12.36 -18.83 0.37
CA GLN A 139 -12.48 -17.37 0.45
C GLN A 139 -11.16 -16.73 0.88
N THR A 140 -10.83 -15.60 0.26
CA THR A 140 -9.65 -14.80 0.62
C THR A 140 -9.96 -13.96 1.86
N VAL A 141 -9.18 -14.16 2.91
CA VAL A 141 -9.28 -13.42 4.17
C VAL A 141 -8.02 -12.57 4.35
N PHE A 142 -8.23 -11.31 4.70
CA PHE A 142 -7.17 -10.35 4.99
C PHE A 142 -6.94 -10.30 6.49
N LEU A 143 -5.74 -10.64 6.91
CA LEU A 143 -5.33 -10.66 8.31
C LEU A 143 -4.19 -9.68 8.52
N THR A 144 -4.10 -9.12 9.72
CA THR A 144 -2.96 -8.29 10.12
C THR A 144 -2.30 -8.93 11.32
N LEU A 145 -1.04 -9.29 11.16
CA LEU A 145 -0.27 -9.99 12.18
C LEU A 145 0.89 -9.12 12.62
N THR A 146 1.08 -9.01 13.94
CA THR A 146 2.17 -8.25 14.54
C THR A 146 3.10 -9.21 15.28
N PRO A 147 4.29 -9.54 14.77
CA PRO A 147 5.22 -10.44 15.45
C PRO A 147 5.67 -9.87 16.80
N GLN A 148 5.72 -10.70 17.84
CA GLN A 148 6.18 -10.31 19.18
C GLN A 148 7.08 -11.41 19.75
N LYS A 149 8.15 -11.06 20.49
CA LYS A 149 9.00 -12.06 21.17
C LYS A 149 8.52 -12.44 22.57
N ASN A 150 7.72 -11.59 23.21
CA ASN A 150 7.38 -11.68 24.64
C ASN A 150 5.97 -12.24 24.94
N TRP A 151 5.33 -12.91 23.98
CA TRP A 151 4.00 -13.50 24.18
C TRP A 151 3.99 -14.81 25.01
N GLY A 152 5.16 -15.30 25.44
CA GLY A 152 5.28 -16.44 26.35
C GLY A 152 5.41 -17.81 25.69
N GLY A 153 5.72 -17.88 24.38
CA GLY A 153 5.97 -19.12 23.66
C GLY A 153 7.24 -19.11 22.80
N ARG A 154 7.40 -20.15 21.97
CA ARG A 154 8.57 -20.30 21.09
C ARG A 154 8.39 -19.53 19.79
N GLY A 155 9.35 -18.66 19.47
CA GLY A 155 9.35 -17.86 18.24
C GLY A 155 8.49 -16.60 18.33
N MET A 156 8.38 -15.86 17.22
CA MET A 156 7.74 -14.54 17.21
C MET A 156 6.25 -14.54 16.80
N LEU A 157 5.77 -15.65 16.25
CA LEU A 157 4.42 -15.77 15.70
C LEU A 157 3.52 -16.70 16.52
N GLY A 158 4.10 -17.78 17.05
CA GLY A 158 3.37 -18.85 17.70
C GLY A 158 2.51 -19.70 16.77
N CYS A 159 2.84 -19.79 15.48
CA CYS A 159 2.21 -20.71 14.54
C CYS A 159 3.24 -21.63 13.86
N HIS A 160 2.80 -22.83 13.50
CA HIS A 160 3.55 -23.76 12.68
C HIS A 160 3.08 -23.66 11.24
N ILE A 161 3.97 -23.23 10.35
CA ILE A 161 3.71 -23.02 8.93
C ILE A 161 4.54 -24.04 8.16
N ILE A 162 3.89 -24.80 7.29
CA ILE A 162 4.51 -25.79 6.41
C ILE A 162 4.43 -25.33 4.95
N PRO A 163 5.39 -25.68 4.09
CA PRO A 163 5.29 -25.43 2.66
C PRO A 163 4.06 -26.14 2.09
N TYR A 164 3.36 -25.48 1.18
CA TYR A 164 2.22 -26.06 0.46
C TYR A 164 2.49 -25.98 -1.04
N SER A 165 2.72 -27.14 -1.66
CA SER A 165 2.73 -27.31 -3.10
C SER A 165 1.40 -27.93 -3.52
N SER A 166 0.62 -27.22 -4.34
CA SER A 166 -0.55 -27.78 -5.03
C SER A 166 -0.13 -28.59 -6.25
#